data_AF-A0A3D2MB27-F1
#
_entry.id   AF-A0A3D2MB27-F1
#
_cell.length_a   1.000
_cell.length_b   1.000
_cell.length_c   1.000
_cell.angle_alpha   90.00
_cell.angle_beta   90.00
_cell.angle_gamma   90.00
#
_symmetry.space_group_name_H-M   'P 1'
#
loop_
_entity.id
_entity.type
_entity.pdbx_description
1 polymer ?
#
loop_
_entity_poly.entity_id
_entity_poly.type
_entity_poly.pdbx_seq_one_letter_code
_entity_poly.pdbx_strand_id
1 'polypeptide(L)'
;MYITDTSDKVRVIIENLESKKDISKLKFLIYVFGVLNNDQINENNNSNPSLNVEEDYNILNPEIIGLSNNTCTILLQYFSTVYNNLTEPNATYEENGNIIGVEYDNDEEKILSEFEKLTFIEKLDILSEIIIRYDNGTYFDEEIKIAPFDSRMSGYDIAKIIQNYKNNII
;
A
#
# COMPACT_ATOMS: atom_id res chain seq x y z
N MET A 1 -15.94 -4.81 -0.52
CA MET A 1 -16.16 -5.92 0.43
C MET A 1 -15.20 -5.66 1.57
N TYR A 2 -15.70 -5.34 2.76
CA TYR A 2 -14.85 -5.17 3.94
C TYR A 2 -14.34 -6.53 4.38
N ILE A 3 -13.05 -6.67 4.67
CA ILE A 3 -12.53 -7.81 5.43
C ILE A 3 -13.27 -7.82 6.78
N THR A 4 -14.13 -8.82 6.98
CA THR A 4 -15.15 -8.82 8.04
C THR A 4 -14.58 -8.99 9.46
N ASP A 5 -13.32 -9.42 9.58
CA ASP A 5 -12.62 -9.68 10.84
C ASP A 5 -11.34 -8.83 10.95
N THR A 6 -11.49 -7.50 10.95
CA THR A 6 -10.35 -6.58 11.11
C THR A 6 -10.51 -5.67 12.33
N SER A 7 -9.41 -5.07 12.78
CA SER A 7 -9.40 -4.25 13.99
C SER A 7 -10.11 -2.91 13.79
N ASP A 8 -10.56 -2.29 14.88
CA ASP A 8 -11.14 -0.94 14.83
C ASP A 8 -10.14 0.08 14.25
N LYS A 9 -8.82 -0.10 14.45
CA LYS A 9 -7.80 0.79 13.87
C LYS A 9 -7.76 0.69 12.34
N VAL A 10 -7.83 -0.53 11.80
CA VAL A 10 -7.88 -0.76 10.36
C VAL A 10 -9.14 -0.12 9.79
N ARG A 11 -10.31 -0.36 10.42
CA ARG A 11 -11.58 0.24 9.99
C ARG A 11 -11.50 1.77 9.96
N VAL A 12 -10.97 2.39 11.02
CA VAL A 12 -10.84 3.85 11.09
C VAL A 12 -9.95 4.40 9.97
N ILE A 13 -8.83 3.75 9.64
CA ILE A 13 -7.97 4.20 8.54
C ILE A 13 -8.70 4.08 7.19
N ILE A 14 -9.39 2.96 6.94
CA ILE A 14 -10.14 2.77 5.70
C ILE A 14 -11.29 3.78 5.58
N GLU A 15 -12.08 4.00 6.62
CA GLU A 15 -13.14 5.02 6.67
C GLU A 15 -12.58 6.44 6.46
N ASN A 16 -11.43 6.75 7.08
CA ASN A 16 -10.76 8.02 6.87
C ASN A 16 -10.35 8.18 5.39
N LEU A 17 -9.75 7.15 4.79
CA LEU A 17 -9.35 7.16 3.37
C LEU A 17 -10.55 7.31 2.43
N GLU A 18 -11.67 6.62 2.69
CA GLU A 18 -12.91 6.75 1.91
C GLU A 18 -13.41 8.19 1.87
N SER A 19 -13.23 8.95 2.96
CA SER A 19 -13.65 10.36 3.03
C SER A 19 -12.71 11.34 2.34
N LYS A 20 -11.51 10.91 1.93
CA LYS A 20 -10.50 11.79 1.31
C LYS A 20 -10.74 11.96 -0.19
N LYS A 21 -10.14 13.00 -0.76
CA LYS A 21 -10.12 13.19 -2.21
C LYS A 21 -9.20 12.16 -2.86
N ASP A 22 -9.43 11.85 -4.13
CA ASP A 22 -8.66 10.85 -4.86
C ASP A 22 -7.16 11.14 -4.94
N ILE A 23 -6.76 12.41 -4.96
CA ILE A 23 -5.34 12.78 -4.88
C ILE A 23 -4.70 12.29 -3.57
N SER A 24 -5.38 12.46 -2.43
CA SER A 24 -4.90 12.01 -1.13
C SER A 24 -4.88 10.48 -1.03
N LYS A 25 -5.89 9.81 -1.61
CA LYS A 25 -5.92 8.35 -1.72
C LYS A 25 -4.75 7.84 -2.58
N LEU A 26 -4.44 8.51 -3.69
CA LEU A 26 -3.28 8.19 -4.53
C LEU A 26 -1.95 8.38 -3.78
N LYS A 27 -1.80 9.46 -3.01
CA LYS A 27 -0.63 9.67 -2.16
C LYS A 27 -0.47 8.55 -1.13
N PHE A 28 -1.57 8.09 -0.53
CA PHE A 28 -1.55 6.95 0.39
C PHE A 28 -1.10 5.65 -0.31
N LEU A 29 -1.59 5.38 -1.53
CA LEU A 29 -1.09 4.25 -2.34
C LEU A 29 0.40 4.35 -2.61
N ILE A 30 0.89 5.53 -3.03
CA ILE A 30 2.32 5.75 -3.27
C ILE A 30 3.13 5.42 -2.02
N TYR A 31 2.68 5.88 -0.85
CA TYR A 31 3.35 5.59 0.41
C TYR A 31 3.35 4.09 0.72
N VAL A 32 2.18 3.45 0.75
CA VAL A 32 2.03 2.04 1.15
C VAL A 32 2.77 1.09 0.20
N PHE A 33 2.71 1.33 -1.10
CA PHE A 33 3.47 0.53 -2.06
C PHE A 33 4.96 0.87 -2.04
N GLY A 34 5.34 2.09 -1.65
CA GLY A 34 6.73 2.46 -1.39
C GLY A 34 7.31 1.64 -0.25
N VAL A 35 6.66 1.63 0.92
CA VAL A 35 7.13 0.84 2.07
C VAL A 35 7.11 -0.66 1.78
N LEU A 36 6.13 -1.17 1.03
CA LEU A 36 6.10 -2.57 0.57
C LEU A 36 7.27 -2.90 -0.35
N ASN A 37 7.56 -2.04 -1.34
CA ASN A 37 8.63 -2.25 -2.32
C ASN A 37 10.04 -2.23 -1.69
N ASN A 38 10.16 -1.61 -0.50
CA ASN A 38 11.43 -1.48 0.23
C ASN A 38 11.50 -2.43 1.45
N ASP A 39 10.66 -3.47 1.50
CA ASP A 39 10.63 -4.48 2.57
C ASP A 39 10.31 -3.91 3.97
N GLN A 40 9.74 -2.71 4.08
CA GLN A 40 9.56 -2.02 5.37
C GLN A 40 8.29 -2.44 6.14
N ILE A 41 7.48 -3.33 5.57
CA ILE A 41 6.33 -3.92 6.25
C ILE A 41 6.78 -5.22 6.92
N ASN A 42 7.00 -5.18 8.23
CA ASN A 42 7.53 -6.32 9.00
C ASN A 42 7.01 -6.35 10.44
N GLU A 43 7.19 -7.49 11.12
CA GLU A 43 6.68 -7.75 12.48
C GLU A 43 7.09 -6.70 13.51
N ASN A 44 8.30 -6.16 13.37
CA ASN A 44 8.89 -5.24 14.32
C ASN A 44 8.67 -3.76 13.95
N ASN A 45 7.96 -3.47 12.85
CA ASN A 45 7.85 -2.12 12.28
C ASN A 45 9.21 -1.43 12.11
N ASN A 46 10.24 -2.19 11.76
CA ASN A 46 11.56 -1.65 11.51
C ASN A 46 11.59 -0.97 10.13
N SER A 47 11.94 0.31 10.09
CA SER A 47 12.07 1.07 8.83
C SER A 47 13.23 0.61 7.94
N ASN A 48 14.20 -0.14 8.48
CA ASN A 48 15.27 -0.74 7.69
C ASN A 48 15.61 -2.14 8.20
N PRO A 49 14.81 -3.14 7.80
CA PRO A 49 14.96 -4.50 8.30
C PRO A 49 16.30 -5.14 7.91
N SER A 50 16.87 -4.74 6.75
CA SER A 50 18.16 -5.25 6.28
C SER A 50 19.34 -4.98 7.23
N LEU A 51 19.22 -4.01 8.14
CA LEU A 51 20.26 -3.70 9.14
C LEU A 51 20.20 -4.59 10.39
N ASN A 52 19.07 -5.27 10.62
CA ASN A 52 18.87 -6.12 11.80
C ASN A 52 18.98 -7.60 11.41
N VAL A 53 20.20 -8.02 11.10
CA VAL A 53 20.54 -9.36 10.56
C VAL A 53 20.43 -10.49 11.61
N GLU A 54 20.21 -10.16 12.88
CA GLU A 54 20.21 -11.13 13.99
C GLU A 54 18.81 -11.62 14.39
N GLU A 55 17.73 -11.03 13.85
CA GLU A 55 16.36 -11.43 14.16
C GLU A 55 15.69 -12.05 12.92
N ASP A 56 15.26 -13.31 13.02
CA ASP A 56 14.36 -13.92 12.05
C ASP A 56 12.94 -13.39 12.32
N TYR A 57 12.49 -12.42 11.52
CA TYR A 57 11.11 -11.92 11.57
C TYR A 57 10.47 -11.90 10.19
N ASN A 58 9.15 -11.98 10.17
CA ASN A 58 8.39 -11.96 8.93
C ASN A 58 8.41 -10.56 8.32
N ILE A 59 8.69 -10.52 7.02
CA ILE A 59 8.65 -9.35 6.16
C ILE A 59 7.58 -9.61 5.11
N LEU A 60 6.78 -8.60 4.75
CA LEU A 60 5.95 -8.66 3.57
C LEU A 60 6.66 -7.94 2.43
N ASN A 61 6.83 -8.64 1.31
CA ASN A 61 7.39 -8.09 0.08
C ASN A 61 6.46 -8.41 -1.12
N PRO A 62 6.68 -7.79 -2.29
CA PRO A 62 5.85 -8.03 -3.48
C PRO A 62 5.78 -9.51 -3.89
N GLU A 63 6.85 -10.29 -3.75
CA GLU A 63 6.88 -11.70 -4.13
C GLU A 63 5.97 -12.57 -3.26
N ILE A 64 5.89 -12.29 -1.95
CA ILE A 64 5.01 -12.99 -1.03
C ILE A 64 3.54 -12.83 -1.43
N ILE A 65 3.17 -11.67 -1.95
CA ILE A 65 1.81 -11.40 -2.42
C ILE A 65 1.58 -11.80 -3.90
N GLY A 66 2.55 -12.50 -4.49
CA GLY A 66 2.49 -13.07 -5.83
C GLY A 66 2.84 -12.09 -6.97
N LEU A 67 3.29 -10.88 -6.64
CA LEU A 67 3.76 -9.91 -7.64
C LEU A 67 5.23 -10.16 -7.97
N SER A 68 5.64 -9.92 -9.21
CA SER A 68 7.06 -10.00 -9.56
C SER A 68 7.84 -8.83 -8.96
N ASN A 69 9.15 -9.01 -8.70
CA ASN A 69 10.00 -7.97 -8.09
C ASN A 69 9.90 -6.59 -8.75
N ASN A 70 9.74 -6.52 -10.07
CA ASN A 70 9.65 -5.24 -10.78
C ASN A 70 8.22 -4.66 -10.85
N THR A 71 7.19 -5.46 -10.54
CA THR A 71 5.79 -5.04 -10.66
C THR A 71 5.49 -3.85 -9.75
N CYS A 72 5.96 -3.89 -8.51
CA CYS A 72 5.70 -2.84 -7.53
C CYS A 72 6.42 -1.53 -7.92
N THR A 73 7.64 -1.60 -8.45
CA THR A 73 8.35 -0.43 -9.00
C THR A 73 7.62 0.18 -10.19
N ILE A 74 7.16 -0.64 -11.15
CA ILE A 74 6.38 -0.16 -12.31
C ILE A 74 5.09 0.51 -11.86
N LEU A 75 4.41 -0.07 -10.87
CA LEU A 75 3.21 0.49 -10.29
C LEU A 75 3.47 1.86 -9.63
N LEU A 76 4.56 1.99 -8.87
CA LEU A 76 4.95 3.27 -8.27
C LEU A 76 5.25 4.33 -9.35
N GLN A 77 5.94 3.98 -10.43
CA GLN A 77 6.17 4.87 -11.57
C GLN A 77 4.84 5.30 -12.23
N TYR A 78 3.90 4.38 -12.35
CA TYR A 78 2.55 4.69 -12.81
C TYR A 78 1.85 5.69 -11.88
N PHE A 79 1.87 5.45 -10.56
CA PHE A 79 1.27 6.35 -9.59
C PHE A 79 1.90 7.74 -9.60
N SER A 80 3.23 7.83 -9.72
CA SER A 80 3.94 9.11 -9.89
C SER A 80 3.52 9.84 -11.17
N THR A 81 3.34 9.12 -12.27
CA THR A 81 2.83 9.70 -13.53
C THR A 81 1.42 10.25 -13.36
N VAL A 82 0.51 9.49 -12.72
CA VAL A 82 -0.86 9.94 -12.44
C VAL A 82 -0.83 11.17 -11.51
N TYR A 83 -0.01 11.15 -10.47
CA TYR A 83 0.12 12.27 -9.53
C TYR A 83 0.59 13.56 -10.22
N ASN A 84 1.63 13.48 -11.05
CA ASN A 84 2.15 14.62 -11.81
C ASN A 84 1.12 15.18 -12.80
N ASN A 85 0.26 14.33 -13.37
CA ASN A 85 -0.81 14.77 -14.25
C ASN A 85 -1.95 15.49 -13.51
N LEU A 86 -2.18 15.16 -12.24
CA LEU A 86 -3.22 15.76 -11.41
C LEU A 86 -2.77 17.03 -10.67
N THR A 87 -1.46 17.23 -10.53
CA THR A 87 -0.87 18.34 -9.76
C THR A 87 -0.05 19.25 -10.68
N GLU A 88 1.27 19.08 -10.71
CA GLU A 88 2.20 19.81 -11.56
C GLU A 88 3.12 18.83 -12.30
N PRO A 89 3.47 19.11 -13.58
CA PRO A 89 4.42 18.28 -14.32
C PRO A 89 5.77 18.19 -13.60
N ASN A 90 6.28 16.96 -13.45
CA ASN A 90 7.56 16.64 -12.79
C ASN A 90 7.64 16.99 -11.29
N ALA A 91 6.50 17.09 -10.59
CA ALA A 91 6.48 17.25 -9.13
C ALA A 91 7.11 16.04 -8.41
N THR A 92 6.97 14.85 -8.98
CA THR A 92 7.48 13.59 -8.43
C THR A 92 8.28 12.79 -9.43
N TYR A 93 9.19 11.95 -8.92
CA TYR A 93 9.93 10.96 -9.71
C TYR A 93 10.23 9.72 -8.86
N GLU A 94 10.46 8.60 -9.53
CA GLU A 94 10.90 7.36 -8.89
C GLU A 94 12.42 7.32 -8.76
N GLU A 95 12.92 6.97 -7.59
CA GLU A 95 14.34 6.76 -7.29
C GLU A 95 14.50 5.57 -6.34
N ASN A 96 15.22 4.53 -6.80
CA ASN A 96 15.54 3.33 -6.03
C ASN A 96 14.31 2.68 -5.35
N GLY A 97 13.20 2.56 -6.06
CA GLY A 97 11.98 1.96 -5.57
C GLY A 97 11.15 2.85 -4.64
N ASN A 98 11.44 4.16 -4.59
CA ASN A 98 10.71 5.15 -3.80
C ASN A 98 10.22 6.28 -4.70
N ILE A 99 9.13 6.95 -4.33
CA ILE A 99 8.69 8.18 -5.02
C ILE A 99 9.09 9.39 -4.19
N ILE A 100 9.87 10.29 -4.79
CA ILE A 100 10.33 11.53 -4.19
C ILE A 100 9.43 12.68 -4.66
N GLY A 101 9.17 13.66 -3.79
CA GLY A 101 8.44 14.90 -4.11
C GLY A 101 6.94 14.87 -3.81
N VAL A 102 6.42 13.81 -3.18
CA VAL A 102 5.03 13.81 -2.70
C VAL A 102 4.95 14.66 -1.43
N GLU A 103 4.17 15.72 -1.49
CA GLU A 103 3.88 16.57 -0.31
C GLU A 103 2.60 16.07 0.37
N TYR A 104 2.65 15.94 1.70
CA TYR A 104 1.50 15.52 2.50
C TYR A 104 1.00 16.69 3.36
N ASP A 105 -0.31 16.87 3.43
CA ASP A 105 -0.90 17.79 4.40
C ASP A 105 -1.01 17.15 5.80
N ASN A 106 -1.35 17.95 6.81
CA ASN A 106 -1.44 17.48 8.20
C ASN A 106 -2.41 16.31 8.40
N ASP A 107 -3.50 16.25 7.62
CA ASP A 107 -4.47 15.17 7.73
C ASP A 107 -3.92 13.90 7.07
N GLU A 108 -3.27 14.03 5.93
CA GLU A 108 -2.59 12.94 5.22
C GLU A 108 -1.45 12.37 6.09
N GLU A 109 -0.59 13.21 6.66
CA GLU A 109 0.46 12.81 7.60
C GLU A 109 -0.10 12.06 8.81
N LYS A 110 -1.26 12.46 9.31
CA LYS A 110 -1.93 11.78 10.41
C LYS A 110 -2.34 10.35 10.02
N ILE A 111 -2.93 10.17 8.83
CA ILE A 111 -3.30 8.85 8.33
C ILE A 111 -2.05 7.96 8.15
N LEU A 112 -0.96 8.52 7.60
CA LEU A 112 0.30 7.79 7.48
C LEU A 112 0.87 7.40 8.85
N SER A 113 0.82 8.31 9.83
CA SER A 113 1.27 8.03 11.20
C SER A 113 0.42 6.95 11.88
N GLU A 114 -0.88 6.92 11.62
CA GLU A 114 -1.78 5.87 12.12
C GLU A 114 -1.47 4.53 11.47
N PHE A 115 -1.22 4.50 10.15
CA PHE A 115 -0.77 3.31 9.44
C PHE A 115 0.55 2.77 9.98
N GLU A 116 1.54 3.62 10.25
CA GLU A 116 2.84 3.17 10.76
C GLU A 116 2.79 2.58 12.18
N LYS A 117 1.77 2.96 12.97
CA LYS A 117 1.53 2.42 14.31
C LYS A 117 0.75 1.10 14.31
N LEU A 118 0.26 0.66 13.17
CA LEU A 118 -0.41 -0.63 13.05
C LEU A 118 0.57 -1.76 13.31
N THR A 119 0.06 -2.86 13.86
CA THR A 119 0.78 -4.12 13.89
C THR A 119 0.99 -4.66 12.48
N PHE A 120 1.95 -5.56 12.30
CA PHE A 120 2.18 -6.21 11.01
C PHE A 120 0.91 -6.82 10.42
N ILE A 121 0.15 -7.55 11.24
CA ILE A 121 -1.12 -8.18 10.84
C ILE A 121 -2.16 -7.13 10.40
N GLU A 122 -2.26 -6.00 11.09
CA GLU A 122 -3.16 -4.91 10.71
C GLU A 122 -2.72 -4.23 9.40
N LYS A 123 -1.41 -4.11 9.13
CA LYS A 123 -0.89 -3.62 7.83
C LYS A 123 -1.25 -4.57 6.68
N LEU A 124 -1.23 -5.89 6.91
CA LEU A 124 -1.68 -6.91 5.93
C LEU A 124 -3.17 -6.74 5.58
N ASP A 125 -4.00 -6.44 6.58
CA ASP A 125 -5.44 -6.21 6.39
C ASP A 125 -5.69 -4.92 5.59
N ILE A 126 -4.97 -3.82 5.88
CA ILE A 126 -5.04 -2.58 5.08
C ILE A 126 -4.68 -2.86 3.62
N LEU A 127 -3.58 -3.56 3.36
CA LEU A 127 -3.15 -3.89 2.00
C LEU A 127 -4.20 -4.71 1.25
N SER A 128 -4.71 -5.76 1.91
CA SER A 128 -5.75 -6.63 1.34
C SER A 128 -6.99 -5.82 0.93
N GLU A 129 -7.48 -4.94 1.82
CA GLU A 129 -8.67 -4.11 1.56
C GLU A 129 -8.43 -3.12 0.41
N ILE A 130 -7.29 -2.44 0.41
CA ILE A 130 -6.94 -1.45 -0.62
C ILE A 130 -6.79 -2.12 -1.98
N ILE A 131 -6.12 -3.27 -2.05
CA ILE A 131 -5.94 -4.01 -3.30
C ILE A 131 -7.31 -4.44 -3.87
N ILE A 132 -8.21 -4.96 -3.04
CA ILE A 132 -9.57 -5.32 -3.45
C ILE A 132 -10.33 -4.10 -3.98
N ARG A 133 -10.27 -2.97 -3.28
CA ARG A 133 -11.00 -1.75 -3.68
C ARG A 133 -10.45 -1.15 -4.96
N TYR A 134 -9.13 -1.15 -5.10
CA TYR A 134 -8.45 -0.64 -6.28
C TYR A 134 -8.83 -1.47 -7.51
N ASP A 135 -8.74 -2.80 -7.42
CA ASP A 135 -9.09 -3.71 -8.52
C ASP A 135 -10.59 -3.64 -8.90
N ASN A 136 -11.48 -3.48 -7.92
CA ASN A 136 -12.92 -3.34 -8.15
C ASN A 136 -13.35 -1.94 -8.61
N GLY A 137 -12.43 -0.97 -8.72
CA GLY A 137 -12.77 0.39 -9.11
C GLY A 137 -13.59 1.16 -8.07
N THR A 138 -13.49 0.79 -6.79
CA THR A 138 -14.20 1.45 -5.68
C THR A 138 -13.25 2.18 -4.73
N TYR A 139 -11.96 2.28 -5.07
CA TYR A 139 -10.99 3.01 -4.26
C TYR A 139 -11.07 4.52 -4.52
N PHE A 140 -11.15 4.91 -5.79
CA PHE A 140 -11.30 6.31 -6.21
C PHE A 140 -12.77 6.65 -6.46
N ASP A 141 -13.14 7.90 -6.24
CA ASP A 141 -14.50 8.40 -6.49
C ASP A 141 -14.68 8.83 -7.95
N GLU A 142 -13.63 9.37 -8.56
CA GLU A 142 -13.54 9.73 -9.98
C GLU A 142 -12.85 8.62 -10.78
N GLU A 143 -13.09 8.61 -12.09
CA GLU A 143 -12.57 7.59 -13.03
C GLU A 143 -11.08 7.84 -13.34
N ILE A 144 -10.22 7.74 -12.32
CA ILE A 144 -8.79 7.54 -12.52
C ILE A 144 -8.66 6.18 -13.21
N LYS A 145 -8.15 6.15 -14.46
CA LYS A 145 -7.89 4.87 -15.12
C LYS A 145 -6.98 4.03 -14.23
N ILE A 146 -7.47 2.86 -13.86
CA ILE A 146 -6.79 1.94 -12.95
C ILE A 146 -6.02 0.95 -13.82
N ALA A 147 -4.70 0.89 -13.64
CA ALA A 147 -3.89 -0.18 -14.23
C ALA A 147 -3.97 -1.40 -13.31
N PRO A 148 -4.30 -2.60 -13.79
CA PRO A 148 -4.36 -3.78 -12.91
C PRO A 148 -2.99 -4.06 -12.28
N PHE A 149 -2.98 -4.54 -11.03
CA PHE A 149 -1.74 -4.87 -10.32
C PHE A 149 -0.98 -6.04 -10.97
N ASP A 150 -1.71 -7.03 -11.50
CA ASP A 150 -1.16 -8.16 -12.24
C ASP A 150 -2.11 -8.52 -13.39
N SER A 151 -1.57 -9.12 -14.46
CA SER A 151 -2.36 -9.50 -15.64
C SER A 151 -3.08 -10.85 -15.51
N ARG A 152 -2.77 -11.61 -14.46
CA ARG A 152 -3.23 -12.99 -14.22
C ARG A 152 -4.00 -13.15 -12.93
N MET A 153 -3.79 -12.27 -11.95
CA MET A 153 -4.45 -12.31 -10.64
C MET A 153 -5.36 -11.10 -10.46
N SER A 154 -6.57 -11.35 -9.96
CA SER A 154 -7.45 -10.29 -9.48
C SER A 154 -6.96 -9.75 -8.13
N GLY A 155 -7.47 -8.59 -7.72
CA GLY A 155 -7.24 -8.05 -6.38
C GLY A 155 -7.74 -9.00 -5.29
N TYR A 156 -8.79 -9.79 -5.57
CA TYR A 156 -9.24 -10.84 -4.66
C TYR A 156 -8.23 -11.98 -4.51
N ASP A 157 -7.59 -12.41 -5.60
CA ASP A 157 -6.56 -13.45 -5.55
C ASP A 157 -5.35 -13.00 -4.72
N ILE A 158 -4.90 -11.77 -4.93
CA ILE A 158 -3.79 -11.17 -4.17
C ILE A 158 -4.17 -11.04 -2.69
N ALA A 159 -5.35 -10.52 -2.37
CA ALA A 159 -5.82 -10.43 -0.99
C ALA A 159 -5.92 -11.81 -0.32
N LYS A 160 -6.35 -12.84 -1.06
CA LYS A 160 -6.37 -14.21 -0.55
C LYS A 160 -4.97 -14.74 -0.25
N ILE A 161 -3.97 -14.41 -1.06
CA ILE A 161 -2.57 -14.76 -0.78
C ILE A 161 -2.12 -14.08 0.52
N ILE A 162 -2.41 -12.79 0.70
CA ILE A 162 -2.08 -12.05 1.93
C ILE A 162 -2.76 -12.69 3.16
N GLN A 163 -4.04 -13.05 3.06
CA GLN A 163 -4.76 -13.69 4.17
C GLN A 163 -4.22 -15.10 4.48
N ASN A 164 -3.81 -15.87 3.47
CA ASN A 164 -3.15 -17.16 3.70
C ASN A 164 -1.79 -16.98 4.38
N TYR A 165 -1.02 -15.96 3.98
CA TYR A 165 0.25 -15.63 4.61
C TYR A 165 0.05 -15.24 6.09
N LYS A 166 -0.90 -14.34 6.37
CA LYS A 166 -1.33 -13.96 7.73
C LYS A 166 -1.64 -15.19 8.59
N ASN A 167 -2.43 -16.14 8.06
CA ASN A 167 -2.81 -17.36 8.80
C ASN A 167 -1.65 -18.32 9.06
N ASN A 168 -0.55 -18.25 8.31
CA ASN A 168 0.63 -19.07 8.53
C ASN A 168 1.58 -18.50 9.59
N ILE A 169 1.40 -17.22 9.96
CA ILE A 169 2.24 -16.49 10.92
C ILE A 169 1.62 -16.48 12.33
N ILE A 170 0.28 -16.59 12.43
CA ILE A 170 -0.49 -16.64 13.68
C ILE A 170 -0.54 -18.07 14.23
#